data_AF-T1I1R0-F1
#
_entry.id   AF-T1I1R0-F1
#
_cell.length_a   1.000
_cell.length_b   1.000
_cell.length_c   1.000
_cell.angle_alpha   90.00
_cell.angle_beta   90.00
_cell.angle_gamma   90.00
#
_symmetry.space_group_name_H-M   'P 1'
#
loop_
_entity.id
_entity.type
_entity.pdbx_description
1 polymer ?
#
loop_
_entity_poly.entity_id
_entity_poly.type
_entity_poly.pdbx_seq_one_letter_code
_entity_poly.pdbx_strand_id
1 'polypeptide(L)'
;VFQVDPVIVFTPICDRNAANPFLPFNPYNAEPAPVPWIVGVNSLADFLRTAVFVREPETLIEFNQKFNQVASISLYYDNTARNPEEVSKEVREFYFDGQPITMELLRNLSAVGSADFDDTIYIWKIENPFEVGEPTTSQDLNISHLLLNLIYNFISSGEPTPPGFDFEWPQWDNEQQNFISFGNSGEVTVNSTFLPSRIQFWSQLHFNKEIIECC
;
A
#
# COMPACT_ATOMS: atom_id res chain seq x y z
N VAL A 1 -9.17 1.36 -20.18
CA VAL A 1 -7.79 1.88 -20.07
C VAL A 1 -7.87 3.40 -19.97
N PHE A 2 -7.26 3.98 -18.94
CA PHE A 2 -7.15 5.41 -18.74
C PHE A 2 -5.67 5.72 -18.49
N GLN A 3 -5.03 6.46 -19.38
CA GLN A 3 -3.57 6.65 -19.36
C GLN A 3 -2.81 5.32 -19.27
N VAL A 4 -2.19 5.06 -18.12
CA VAL A 4 -1.43 3.86 -17.79
C VAL A 4 -2.24 2.84 -16.99
N ASP A 5 -3.48 3.17 -16.60
CA ASP A 5 -4.34 2.31 -15.78
C ASP A 5 -5.12 1.29 -16.64
N PRO A 6 -5.19 0.01 -16.21
CA PRO A 6 -4.56 -0.52 -15.00
C PRO A 6 -3.04 -0.72 -15.18
N VAL A 7 -2.26 -0.28 -14.19
CA VAL A 7 -0.78 -0.43 -14.17
C VAL A 7 -0.38 -1.91 -14.22
N ILE A 8 -1.16 -2.77 -13.57
CA ILE A 8 -0.97 -4.22 -13.53
C ILE A 8 -2.07 -4.86 -14.38
N VAL A 9 -1.73 -5.23 -15.61
CA VAL A 9 -2.69 -5.82 -16.55
C VAL A 9 -2.92 -7.32 -16.27
N PHE A 10 -1.89 -8.02 -15.79
CA PHE A 10 -1.95 -9.44 -15.46
C PHE A 10 -1.84 -9.60 -13.94
N THR A 11 -2.94 -9.99 -13.31
CA THR A 11 -3.02 -10.23 -11.87
C THR A 11 -3.18 -11.72 -11.56
N PRO A 12 -2.82 -12.18 -10.35
CA PRO A 12 -3.15 -13.52 -9.91
C PRO A 12 -4.67 -13.77 -9.98
N ILE A 13 -5.06 -14.96 -10.42
CA ILE A 13 -6.46 -15.39 -10.51
C ILE A 13 -6.69 -16.67 -9.71
N CYS A 14 -7.96 -16.99 -9.43
CA CYS A 14 -8.34 -18.31 -8.93
C CYS A 14 -8.24 -19.33 -10.06
N ASP A 15 -7.21 -20.18 -10.06
CA ASP A 15 -6.84 -21.02 -11.21
C ASP A 15 -7.48 -22.43 -11.19
N ARG A 16 -8.77 -22.50 -10.82
CA ARG A 16 -9.53 -23.77 -10.68
C ARG A 16 -9.54 -24.66 -11.92
N ASN A 17 -9.37 -24.06 -13.10
CA ASN A 17 -9.39 -24.75 -14.39
C ASN A 17 -8.00 -25.27 -14.81
N ALA A 18 -6.93 -24.96 -14.05
CA ALA A 18 -5.59 -25.45 -14.34
C ALA A 18 -5.47 -26.95 -14.01
N ALA A 19 -4.66 -27.68 -14.78
CA ALA A 19 -4.38 -29.09 -14.51
C ALA A 19 -3.67 -29.31 -13.17
N ASN A 20 -2.83 -28.34 -12.75
CA ASN A 20 -2.15 -28.29 -11.46
C ASN A 20 -2.34 -26.89 -10.87
N PRO A 21 -3.46 -26.64 -10.15
CA PRO A 21 -3.78 -25.30 -9.65
C PRO A 21 -2.87 -24.90 -8.47
N PHE A 22 -2.41 -23.65 -8.47
CA PHE A 22 -1.65 -23.01 -7.38
C PHE A 22 -2.58 -22.35 -6.35
N LEU A 23 -3.64 -21.65 -6.79
CA LEU A 23 -4.61 -20.95 -5.95
C LEU A 23 -6.06 -21.27 -6.39
N PRO A 24 -6.56 -22.51 -6.15
CA PRO A 24 -7.88 -22.94 -6.61
C PRO A 24 -9.05 -22.36 -5.78
N PHE A 25 -8.81 -21.42 -4.86
CA PHE A 25 -9.80 -20.87 -3.95
C PHE A 25 -9.60 -19.36 -3.76
N ASN A 26 -10.65 -18.69 -3.29
CA ASN A 26 -10.54 -17.29 -2.91
C ASN A 26 -9.61 -17.16 -1.69
N PRO A 27 -8.53 -16.35 -1.75
CA PRO A 27 -7.58 -16.22 -0.65
C PRO A 27 -8.21 -15.72 0.67
N TYR A 28 -9.38 -15.08 0.65
CA TYR A 28 -10.14 -14.75 1.87
C TYR A 28 -10.56 -15.99 2.68
N ASN A 29 -10.63 -17.15 2.03
CA ASN A 29 -10.98 -18.43 2.66
C ASN A 29 -9.74 -19.30 2.91
N ALA A 30 -8.53 -18.76 2.69
CA ALA A 30 -7.30 -19.50 2.92
C ALA A 30 -7.08 -19.71 4.42
N GLU A 31 -6.69 -20.92 4.81
CA GLU A 31 -6.08 -21.16 6.11
C GLU A 31 -4.62 -20.68 6.05
N PRO A 32 -4.21 -19.68 6.86
CA PRO A 32 -2.84 -19.20 6.85
C PRO A 32 -1.86 -20.30 7.26
N ALA A 33 -0.72 -20.38 6.58
CA ALA A 33 0.37 -21.22 7.06
C ALA A 33 0.81 -20.74 8.45
N PRO A 34 1.13 -21.65 9.40
CA PRO A 34 1.51 -21.28 10.76
C PRO A 34 2.98 -20.85 10.82
N VAL A 35 3.32 -19.83 10.03
CA VAL A 35 4.66 -19.25 9.95
C VAL A 35 4.60 -17.78 10.35
N PRO A 36 5.60 -17.27 11.09
CA PRO A 36 5.70 -15.84 11.36
C PRO A 36 5.83 -15.05 10.04
N TRP A 37 5.24 -13.87 10.00
CA TRP A 37 5.41 -12.93 8.89
C TRP A 37 5.44 -11.50 9.42
N ILE A 38 6.17 -10.64 8.72
CA ILE A 38 6.19 -9.19 8.92
C ILE A 38 5.64 -8.54 7.65
N VAL A 39 4.84 -7.51 7.83
CA VAL A 39 4.32 -6.67 6.74
C VAL A 39 4.52 -5.20 7.09
N GLY A 40 4.82 -4.39 6.08
CA GLY A 40 4.97 -2.95 6.18
C GLY A 40 4.24 -2.24 5.04
N VAL A 41 3.95 -0.95 5.25
CA VAL A 41 3.36 -0.07 4.25
C VAL A 41 3.99 1.32 4.34
N ASN A 42 4.18 1.97 3.21
CA ASN A 42 4.70 3.33 3.13
C ASN A 42 3.55 4.35 3.30
N SER A 43 3.87 5.56 3.73
CA SER A 43 2.85 6.60 3.96
C SER A 43 2.20 7.11 2.67
N LEU A 44 2.89 6.96 1.53
CA LEU A 44 2.44 7.32 0.18
C LEU A 44 2.65 6.15 -0.82
N ALA A 45 2.20 4.95 -0.47
CA ALA A 45 2.30 3.73 -1.29
C ALA A 45 1.50 3.72 -2.63
N ASP A 46 1.09 4.89 -3.13
CA ASP A 46 0.44 5.06 -4.44
C ASP A 46 1.05 6.26 -5.21
N PHE A 47 2.25 6.71 -4.80
CA PHE A 47 2.86 7.93 -5.33
C PHE A 47 3.13 7.85 -6.83
N LEU A 48 3.43 6.64 -7.34
CA LEU A 48 3.67 6.39 -8.78
C LEU A 48 2.57 6.97 -9.68
N ARG A 49 1.32 6.95 -9.22
CA ARG A 49 0.18 7.48 -9.98
C ARG A 49 0.19 8.99 -10.09
N THR A 50 0.58 9.68 -9.01
CA THR A 50 0.66 11.15 -9.01
C THR A 50 1.74 11.68 -9.95
N ALA A 51 2.83 10.92 -10.15
CA ALA A 51 3.89 11.28 -11.09
C ALA A 51 3.38 11.38 -12.55
N VAL A 52 2.38 10.58 -12.92
CA VAL A 52 1.74 10.65 -14.25
C VAL A 52 1.00 11.97 -14.42
N PHE A 53 0.24 12.42 -13.40
CA PHE A 53 -0.44 13.73 -13.43
C PHE A 53 0.53 14.91 -13.43
N VAL A 54 1.74 14.76 -12.88
CA VAL A 54 2.80 15.78 -13.00
C VAL A 54 3.33 15.87 -14.43
N ARG A 55 3.52 14.72 -15.09
CA ARG A 55 4.02 14.63 -16.47
C ARG A 55 2.99 15.08 -17.51
N GLU A 56 1.72 14.76 -17.29
CA GLU A 56 0.61 15.03 -18.21
C GLU A 56 -0.55 15.74 -17.47
N PRO A 57 -0.40 17.01 -17.03
CA PRO A 57 -1.37 17.69 -16.16
C PRO A 57 -2.80 17.79 -16.71
N GLU A 58 -2.96 17.80 -18.03
CA GLU A 58 -4.25 17.80 -18.71
C GLU A 58 -5.09 16.55 -18.36
N THR A 59 -4.45 15.44 -18.07
CA THR A 59 -5.11 14.18 -17.74
C THR A 59 -5.70 14.19 -16.32
N LEU A 60 -5.20 15.06 -15.44
CA LEU A 60 -5.82 15.28 -14.13
C LEU A 60 -7.20 15.92 -14.26
N ILE A 61 -7.38 16.79 -15.26
CA ILE A 61 -8.69 17.41 -15.54
C ILE A 61 -9.69 16.31 -15.93
N GLU A 62 -9.27 15.41 -16.83
CA GLU A 62 -10.09 14.26 -17.22
C GLU A 62 -10.35 13.32 -16.03
N PHE A 63 -9.33 13.00 -15.22
CA PHE A 63 -9.47 12.17 -14.03
C PHE A 63 -10.47 12.76 -13.05
N ASN A 64 -10.40 14.07 -12.80
CA ASN A 64 -11.34 14.77 -11.95
C ASN A 64 -12.77 14.73 -12.52
N GLN A 65 -12.95 14.91 -13.82
CA GLN A 65 -14.28 14.92 -14.46
C GLN A 65 -14.90 13.52 -14.57
N LYS A 66 -14.08 12.50 -14.82
CA LYS A 66 -14.50 11.11 -15.05
C LYS A 66 -14.17 10.18 -13.89
N PHE A 67 -13.94 10.72 -12.69
CA PHE A 67 -13.50 9.95 -11.53
C PHE A 67 -14.34 8.70 -11.30
N ASN A 68 -15.67 8.82 -11.36
CA ASN A 68 -16.57 7.71 -11.07
C ASN A 68 -16.47 6.54 -12.09
N GLN A 69 -15.92 6.80 -13.27
CA GLN A 69 -15.71 5.80 -14.31
C GLN A 69 -14.29 5.24 -14.28
N VAL A 70 -13.31 6.07 -13.91
CA VAL A 70 -11.88 5.75 -14.00
C VAL A 70 -11.35 5.16 -12.69
N ALA A 71 -11.90 5.56 -11.54
CA ALA A 71 -11.42 5.11 -10.24
C ALA A 71 -11.52 3.59 -10.06
N SER A 72 -12.57 2.96 -10.58
CA SER A 72 -12.73 1.50 -10.54
C SER A 72 -11.63 0.73 -11.26
N ILE A 73 -11.17 1.24 -12.40
CA ILE A 73 -10.03 0.67 -13.15
C ILE A 73 -8.73 0.91 -12.38
N SER A 74 -8.58 2.12 -11.84
CA SER A 74 -7.34 2.57 -11.17
C SER A 74 -7.10 1.87 -9.83
N LEU A 75 -8.19 1.50 -9.15
CA LEU A 75 -8.21 0.89 -7.83
C LEU A 75 -8.66 -0.58 -7.87
N TYR A 76 -8.71 -1.16 -9.08
CA TYR A 76 -8.91 -2.60 -9.33
C TYR A 76 -10.19 -3.18 -8.73
N TYR A 77 -11.31 -2.43 -8.79
CA TYR A 77 -12.62 -2.93 -8.39
C TYR A 77 -13.67 -2.89 -9.51
N ASP A 78 -13.25 -2.61 -10.74
CA ASP A 78 -14.11 -2.66 -11.93
C ASP A 78 -14.74 -4.05 -12.17
N ASN A 79 -14.01 -5.12 -11.85
CA ASN A 79 -14.44 -6.51 -12.05
C ASN A 79 -14.91 -7.21 -10.76
N THR A 80 -14.76 -6.58 -9.59
CA THR A 80 -15.15 -7.16 -8.30
C THR A 80 -16.37 -6.46 -7.69
N ALA A 81 -16.50 -5.14 -7.87
CA ALA A 81 -17.66 -4.41 -7.40
C ALA A 81 -18.89 -4.72 -8.27
N ARG A 82 -20.02 -5.03 -7.64
CA ARG A 82 -21.32 -5.15 -8.33
C ARG A 82 -21.77 -3.82 -8.96
N ASN A 83 -21.44 -2.70 -8.32
CA ASN A 83 -21.73 -1.35 -8.81
C ASN A 83 -20.49 -0.45 -8.68
N PRO A 84 -19.50 -0.55 -9.59
CA PRO A 84 -18.24 0.18 -9.48
C PRO A 84 -18.41 1.71 -9.47
N GLU A 85 -19.43 2.24 -10.15
CA GLU A 85 -19.67 3.69 -10.19
C GLU A 85 -20.14 4.24 -8.83
N GLU A 86 -20.99 3.48 -8.12
CA GLU A 86 -21.46 3.82 -6.77
C GLU A 86 -20.31 3.77 -5.76
N VAL A 87 -19.50 2.71 -5.80
CA VAL A 87 -18.27 2.61 -5.00
C VAL A 87 -17.35 3.81 -5.26
N SER A 88 -17.15 4.16 -6.53
CA SER A 88 -16.32 5.31 -6.89
C SER A 88 -16.88 6.63 -6.36
N LYS A 89 -18.21 6.81 -6.35
CA LYS A 89 -18.85 7.99 -5.78
C LYS A 89 -18.63 8.10 -4.28
N GLU A 90 -18.76 6.99 -3.55
CA GLU A 90 -18.49 6.94 -2.11
C GLU A 90 -17.02 7.23 -1.79
N VAL A 91 -16.09 6.66 -2.56
CA VAL A 91 -14.65 6.96 -2.45
C VAL A 91 -14.39 8.45 -2.71
N ARG A 92 -15.02 9.02 -3.73
CA ARG A 92 -14.86 10.44 -4.05
C ARG A 92 -15.33 11.32 -2.89
N GLU A 93 -16.50 11.02 -2.33
CA GLU A 93 -17.07 11.77 -1.23
C GLU A 93 -16.18 11.68 0.02
N PHE A 94 -15.75 10.47 0.40
CA PHE A 94 -14.95 10.26 1.60
C PHE A 94 -13.59 10.98 1.55
N TYR A 95 -12.92 10.98 0.39
CA TYR A 95 -11.57 11.54 0.25
C TYR A 95 -11.54 13.00 -0.18
N PHE A 96 -12.56 13.47 -0.91
CA PHE A 96 -12.55 14.80 -1.52
C PHE A 96 -13.73 15.68 -1.09
N ASP A 97 -14.77 15.16 -0.45
CA ASP A 97 -15.93 15.95 0.05
C ASP A 97 -16.49 16.89 -1.03
N GLY A 98 -16.69 16.34 -2.24
CA GLY A 98 -17.12 17.09 -3.42
C GLY A 98 -16.10 18.06 -4.03
N GLN A 99 -14.92 18.25 -3.43
CA GLN A 99 -13.89 19.16 -3.93
C GLN A 99 -13.28 18.66 -5.26
N PRO A 100 -12.83 19.58 -6.12
CA PRO A 100 -12.05 19.22 -7.30
C PRO A 100 -10.70 18.60 -6.92
N ILE A 101 -10.31 17.56 -7.66
CA ILE A 101 -8.97 16.97 -7.55
C ILE A 101 -8.02 17.85 -8.35
N THR A 102 -7.14 18.58 -7.66
CA THR A 102 -6.21 19.56 -8.27
C THR A 102 -4.75 19.19 -8.06
N MET A 103 -3.86 19.75 -8.89
CA MET A 103 -2.42 19.59 -8.69
C MET A 103 -1.94 20.17 -7.35
N GLU A 104 -2.61 21.19 -6.82
CA GLU A 104 -2.30 21.74 -5.50
C GLU A 104 -2.59 20.72 -4.40
N LEU A 105 -3.76 20.07 -4.46
CA LEU A 105 -4.11 18.98 -3.54
C LEU A 105 -3.08 17.84 -3.61
N LEU A 106 -2.73 17.38 -4.82
CA LEU A 106 -1.75 16.30 -4.99
C LEU A 106 -0.36 16.67 -4.49
N ARG A 107 0.08 17.92 -4.70
CA ARG A 107 1.37 18.42 -4.18
C ARG A 107 1.39 18.46 -2.66
N ASN A 108 0.32 18.92 -2.03
CA ASN A 108 0.23 18.96 -0.57
C ASN A 108 0.27 17.56 0.04
N LEU A 109 -0.34 16.56 -0.64
CA LEU A 109 -0.29 15.17 -0.21
C LEU A 109 1.08 14.53 -0.42
N SER A 110 1.80 14.88 -1.49
CA SER A 110 3.09 14.29 -1.85
C SER A 110 4.33 14.99 -1.28
N ALA A 111 4.19 16.21 -0.78
CA ALA A 111 5.30 16.97 -0.19
C ALA A 111 5.84 16.35 1.12
N VAL A 112 5.08 15.46 1.75
CA VAL A 112 5.40 14.86 3.04
C VAL A 112 5.00 13.39 3.02
N GLY A 113 5.99 12.50 2.88
CA GLY A 113 5.78 11.05 2.98
C GLY A 113 6.86 10.24 2.27
N SER A 114 6.71 8.92 2.37
CA SER A 114 7.54 7.90 1.73
C SER A 114 6.76 7.23 0.61
N ALA A 115 7.32 7.27 -0.59
CA ALA A 115 6.74 6.66 -1.78
C ALA A 115 6.98 5.14 -1.80
N ASP A 116 6.36 4.48 -2.79
CA ASP A 116 6.64 3.10 -3.12
C ASP A 116 8.13 2.84 -3.29
N PHE A 117 8.61 1.76 -2.67
CA PHE A 117 10.01 1.32 -2.69
C PHE A 117 11.02 2.23 -1.96
N ASP A 118 10.62 3.35 -1.36
CA ASP A 118 11.54 4.23 -0.61
C ASP A 118 12.19 3.54 0.60
N ASP A 119 11.56 2.54 1.18
CA ASP A 119 12.12 1.73 2.26
C ASP A 119 13.16 0.72 1.75
N THR A 120 12.99 0.23 0.51
CA THR A 120 13.86 -0.82 -0.05
C THR A 120 15.30 -0.37 -0.29
N ILE A 121 15.53 0.92 -0.59
CA ILE A 121 16.89 1.47 -0.77
C ILE A 121 17.73 1.45 0.51
N TYR A 122 17.09 1.34 1.68
CA TYR A 122 17.76 1.23 2.98
C TYR A 122 18.14 -0.22 3.33
N ILE A 123 17.61 -1.21 2.60
CA ILE A 123 17.86 -2.64 2.82
C ILE A 123 18.77 -3.19 1.73
N TRP A 124 18.50 -2.81 0.47
CA TRP A 124 19.17 -3.36 -0.70
C TRP A 124 19.94 -2.29 -1.44
N LYS A 125 21.11 -2.65 -1.97
CA LYS A 125 21.77 -1.84 -2.98
C LYS A 125 21.03 -2.02 -4.30
N ILE A 126 20.32 -0.98 -4.73
CA ILE A 126 19.53 -0.97 -5.97
C ILE A 126 20.30 -0.19 -7.04
N GLU A 127 20.58 -0.83 -8.17
CA GLU A 127 21.05 -0.14 -9.38
C GLU A 127 19.84 0.50 -10.08
N ASN A 128 19.46 1.70 -9.62
CA ASN A 128 18.29 2.38 -10.15
C ASN A 128 18.61 3.03 -11.52
N PRO A 129 17.75 2.88 -12.55
CA PRO A 129 17.89 3.66 -13.80
C PRO A 129 17.72 5.18 -13.62
N PHE A 130 17.32 5.65 -12.44
CA PHE A 130 17.24 7.05 -12.06
C PHE A 130 18.40 7.42 -11.12
N GLU A 131 18.98 8.63 -11.24
CA GLU A 131 20.05 9.15 -10.36
C GLU A 131 19.52 9.49 -8.96
N VAL A 132 19.11 8.48 -8.20
CA VAL A 132 18.88 8.60 -6.75
C VAL A 132 20.22 8.27 -6.09
N GLY A 133 20.85 9.28 -5.48
CA GLY A 133 22.09 9.08 -4.73
C GLY A 133 21.88 8.10 -3.57
N GLU A 134 22.94 7.40 -3.17
CA GLU A 134 22.88 6.51 -2.00
C GLU A 134 22.44 7.32 -0.76
N PRO A 135 21.54 6.77 0.07
CA PRO A 135 21.08 7.43 1.29
C PRO A 135 22.26 7.44 2.27
N THR A 136 22.93 8.58 2.37
CA THR A 136 24.28 8.73 2.98
C THR A 136 24.29 9.63 4.21
N THR A 137 23.16 10.22 4.59
CA THR A 137 23.10 11.02 5.82
C THR A 137 23.17 10.12 7.05
N SER A 138 23.51 10.70 8.21
CA SER A 138 23.46 9.96 9.48
C SER A 138 22.05 9.41 9.79
N GLN A 139 21.02 10.16 9.40
CA GLN A 139 19.63 9.78 9.55
C GLN A 139 19.28 8.58 8.67
N ASP A 140 19.74 8.60 7.42
CA ASP A 140 19.57 7.50 6.47
C ASP A 140 20.23 6.20 6.97
N LEU A 141 21.47 6.32 7.49
CA LEU A 141 22.19 5.19 8.07
C LEU A 141 21.48 4.63 9.31
N ASN A 142 20.87 5.49 10.13
CA ASN A 142 20.08 5.04 11.27
C ASN A 142 18.85 4.23 10.84
N ILE A 143 18.14 4.70 9.81
CA ILE A 143 16.98 3.98 9.23
C ILE A 143 17.43 2.65 8.63
N SER A 144 18.53 2.64 7.86
CA SER A 144 19.10 1.42 7.28
C SER A 144 19.48 0.40 8.35
N HIS A 145 20.19 0.82 9.40
CA HIS A 145 20.52 -0.07 10.52
C HIS A 145 19.29 -0.58 11.26
N LEU A 146 18.27 0.26 11.47
CA LEU A 146 17.02 -0.15 12.08
C LEU A 146 16.33 -1.26 11.25
N LEU A 147 16.11 -1.03 9.96
CA LEU A 147 15.42 -1.99 9.08
C LEU A 147 16.20 -3.30 8.94
N LEU A 148 17.52 -3.22 8.77
CA LEU A 148 18.38 -4.41 8.68
C LEU A 148 18.36 -5.22 9.98
N ASN A 149 18.43 -4.56 11.13
CA ASN A 149 18.40 -5.27 12.42
C ASN A 149 17.03 -5.94 12.66
N LEU A 150 15.92 -5.26 12.35
CA LEU A 150 14.57 -5.84 12.46
C LEU A 150 14.43 -7.10 11.60
N ILE A 151 14.83 -7.02 10.33
CA ILE A 151 14.76 -8.15 9.38
C ILE A 151 15.71 -9.27 9.80
N TYR A 152 16.96 -8.94 10.16
CA TYR A 152 17.96 -9.92 10.58
C TYR A 152 17.51 -10.70 11.82
N ASN A 153 17.03 -10.00 12.85
CA ASN A 153 16.57 -10.63 14.08
C ASN A 153 15.34 -11.51 13.83
N PHE A 154 14.38 -11.01 13.05
CA PHE A 154 13.21 -11.79 12.68
C PHE A 154 13.57 -13.07 11.94
N ILE A 155 14.48 -13.02 10.96
CA ILE A 155 14.96 -14.20 10.25
C ILE A 155 15.71 -15.16 11.18
N SER A 156 16.48 -14.62 12.13
CA SER A 156 17.35 -15.42 13.00
C SER A 156 16.62 -16.10 14.16
N SER A 157 15.64 -15.43 14.77
CA SER A 157 14.98 -15.88 16.00
C SER A 157 13.45 -15.83 15.96
N GLY A 158 12.84 -15.22 14.94
CA GLY A 158 11.40 -14.93 14.88
C GLY A 158 10.98 -13.72 15.71
N GLU A 159 11.91 -13.08 16.45
CA GLU A 159 11.66 -11.93 17.31
C GLU A 159 12.41 -10.70 16.77
N PRO A 160 11.73 -9.68 16.21
CA PRO A 160 12.39 -8.53 15.58
C PRO A 160 13.13 -7.62 16.57
N THR A 161 12.64 -7.55 17.80
CA THR A 161 13.13 -6.66 18.87
C THR A 161 13.56 -7.46 20.11
N PRO A 162 14.60 -8.30 20.02
CA PRO A 162 15.08 -9.07 21.16
C PRO A 162 15.61 -8.16 22.30
N PRO A 163 15.80 -8.68 23.52
CA PRO A 163 16.29 -7.90 24.66
C PRO A 163 17.55 -7.09 24.33
N GLY A 164 17.49 -5.78 24.55
CA GLY A 164 18.55 -4.83 24.20
C GLY A 164 18.16 -3.77 23.17
N PHE A 165 16.97 -3.88 22.57
CA PHE A 165 16.36 -2.78 21.81
C PHE A 165 15.76 -1.72 22.74
N ASP A 166 15.76 -0.46 22.29
CA ASP A 166 15.18 0.68 23.02
C ASP A 166 13.64 0.69 22.98
N PHE A 167 13.03 -0.25 22.25
CA PHE A 167 11.59 -0.42 22.13
C PHE A 167 11.23 -1.90 21.97
N GLU A 168 9.97 -2.21 22.23
CA GLU A 168 9.37 -3.52 22.00
C GLU A 168 8.38 -3.41 20.85
N TRP A 169 8.49 -4.31 19.87
CA TRP A 169 7.51 -4.45 18.81
C TRP A 169 6.65 -5.69 19.08
N PRO A 170 5.48 -5.52 19.74
CA PRO A 170 4.63 -6.66 20.07
C PRO A 170 4.06 -7.30 18.80
N GLN A 171 3.85 -8.62 18.87
CA GLN A 171 3.12 -9.34 17.84
C GLN A 171 1.73 -8.72 17.64
N TRP A 172 1.33 -8.55 16.39
CA TRP A 172 0.01 -8.05 16.05
C TRP A 172 -1.10 -9.03 16.47
N ASP A 173 -2.20 -8.49 16.96
CA ASP A 173 -3.42 -9.21 17.31
C ASP A 173 -4.68 -8.36 16.99
N ASN A 174 -5.85 -9.00 16.99
CA ASN A 174 -7.12 -8.36 16.64
C ASN A 174 -7.64 -7.35 17.67
N GLU A 175 -7.15 -7.40 18.92
CA GLU A 175 -7.60 -6.54 20.01
C GLU A 175 -6.79 -5.24 20.06
N GLN A 176 -5.46 -5.35 20.12
CA GLN A 176 -4.57 -4.21 20.26
C GLN A 176 -4.14 -3.63 18.91
N GLN A 177 -4.04 -4.46 17.86
CA GLN A 177 -3.64 -4.05 16.51
C GLN A 177 -2.37 -3.20 16.49
N ASN A 178 -1.37 -3.61 17.26
CA ASN A 178 -0.13 -2.86 17.42
C ASN A 178 0.70 -2.86 16.13
N PHE A 179 1.35 -1.74 15.86
CA PHE A 179 2.33 -1.60 14.79
C PHE A 179 3.38 -0.56 15.18
N ILE A 180 4.53 -0.58 14.51
CA ILE A 180 5.54 0.46 14.66
C ILE A 180 5.49 1.40 13.46
N SER A 181 5.76 2.68 13.70
CA SER A 181 6.08 3.66 12.66
C SER A 181 7.45 4.25 12.96
N PHE A 182 8.24 4.53 11.94
CA PHE A 182 9.53 5.18 12.09
C PHE A 182 9.57 6.50 11.31
N GLY A 183 10.16 7.52 11.94
CA GLY A 183 10.32 8.85 11.37
C GLY A 183 11.58 9.00 10.52
N ASN A 184 11.80 10.22 10.03
CA ASN A 184 12.89 10.56 9.11
C ASN A 184 14.31 10.41 9.72
N SER A 185 14.45 10.26 11.03
CA SER A 185 15.75 10.00 11.67
C SER A 185 15.83 8.61 12.32
N GLY A 186 14.87 7.73 12.03
CA GLY A 186 14.78 6.38 12.59
C GLY A 186 14.12 6.32 13.97
N GLU A 187 13.49 7.40 14.44
CA GLU A 187 12.75 7.39 15.70
C GLU A 187 11.55 6.45 15.58
N VAL A 188 11.48 5.44 16.43
CA VAL A 188 10.40 4.45 16.42
C VAL A 188 9.29 4.84 17.39
N THR A 189 8.05 4.79 16.91
CA THR A 189 6.85 4.93 17.74
C THR A 189 6.03 3.66 17.65
N VAL A 190 5.66 3.10 18.80
CA VAL A 190 4.68 2.01 18.89
C VAL A 190 3.29 2.63 18.89
N ASN A 191 2.48 2.24 17.93
CA ASN A 191 1.12 2.71 17.74
C ASN A 191 0.15 1.53 17.80
N SER A 192 -1.14 1.84 17.89
CA SER A 192 -2.23 0.89 17.77
C SER A 192 -3.28 1.44 16.82
N THR A 193 -4.08 0.56 16.23
CA THR A 193 -5.19 0.91 15.34
C THR A 193 -4.75 1.71 14.11
N PHE A 194 -4.37 1.01 13.05
CA PHE A 194 -3.89 1.65 11.81
C PHE A 194 -5.05 2.30 11.03
N LEU A 195 -5.03 3.64 10.90
CA LEU A 195 -5.95 4.45 10.09
C LEU A 195 -7.44 4.04 10.23
N PRO A 196 -8.02 4.07 11.45
CA PRO A 196 -9.31 3.44 11.76
C PRO A 196 -10.46 3.89 10.84
N SER A 197 -10.59 5.19 10.58
CA SER A 197 -11.65 5.73 9.73
C SER A 197 -11.54 5.24 8.29
N ARG A 198 -10.32 5.09 7.76
CA ARG A 198 -10.10 4.58 6.39
C ARG A 198 -10.38 3.09 6.33
N ILE A 199 -9.87 2.31 7.28
CA ILE A 199 -10.12 0.87 7.35
C ILE A 199 -11.62 0.58 7.48
N GLN A 200 -12.32 1.32 8.35
CA GLN A 200 -13.76 1.20 8.50
C GLN A 200 -14.49 1.51 7.18
N PHE A 201 -14.18 2.64 6.54
CA PHE A 201 -14.77 3.03 5.26
C PHE A 201 -14.61 1.95 4.18
N TRP A 202 -13.36 1.52 3.91
CA TRP A 202 -13.10 0.53 2.86
C TRP A 202 -13.75 -0.83 3.16
N SER A 203 -13.85 -1.23 4.43
CA SER A 203 -14.49 -2.49 4.81
C SER A 203 -16.00 -2.55 4.49
N GLN A 204 -16.67 -1.40 4.46
CA GLN A 204 -18.11 -1.26 4.24
C GLN A 204 -18.49 -1.31 2.76
N LEU A 205 -17.57 -0.96 1.87
CA LEU A 205 -17.82 -0.92 0.42
C LEU A 205 -18.06 -2.31 -0.20
N HIS A 206 -17.67 -3.39 0.50
CA HIS A 206 -17.92 -4.80 0.15
C HIS A 206 -17.60 -5.22 -1.30
N PHE A 207 -16.78 -4.46 -2.00
CA PHE A 207 -16.46 -4.64 -3.42
C PHE A 207 -15.62 -5.88 -3.72
N ASN A 208 -15.01 -6.52 -2.73
CA ASN A 208 -14.11 -7.68 -2.92
C ASN A 208 -14.64 -9.01 -2.35
N LYS A 209 -15.87 -9.02 -1.82
CA LYS A 209 -16.41 -10.21 -1.14
C LYS A 209 -16.92 -11.29 -2.10
N GLU A 210 -17.21 -10.91 -3.33
CA GLU A 210 -17.65 -11.82 -4.38
C GLU A 210 -16.75 -11.57 -5.58
N ILE A 211 -15.76 -12.44 -5.80
CA ILE A 211 -15.14 -12.51 -7.12
C ILE A 211 -16.26 -13.03 -8.02
N ILE A 212 -16.89 -12.11 -8.77
CA ILE A 212 -18.15 -12.35 -9.49
C ILE A 212 -17.96 -13.45 -10.52
N GLU A 213 -16.76 -13.59 -11.11
CA GLU A 213 -16.39 -14.72 -11.95
C GLU A 213 -14.91 -15.09 -11.71
N CYS A 214 -14.67 -16.29 -11.19
CA CYS A 214 -13.38 -16.95 -11.41
C CYS A 214 -13.46 -17.50 -12.84
N CYS A 215 -12.92 -16.77 -13.83
CA CYS A 215 -12.89 -17.20 -15.23
C CYS A 215 -12.18 -18.56 -15.40
#